data_AF-A0A0C9XDN8-F1
#
_entry.id   AF-A0A0C9XDN8-F1
#
_cell.length_a   1.000
_cell.length_b   1.000
_cell.length_c   1.000
_cell.angle_alpha   90.00
_cell.angle_beta   90.00
_cell.angle_gamma   90.00
#
_symmetry.space_group_name_H-M   'P 1'
#
loop_
_entity.id
_entity.type
_entity.pdbx_description
1 polymer ?
#
loop_
_entity_poly.entity_id
_entity_poly.type
_entity_poly.pdbx_seq_one_letter_code
_entity_poly.pdbx_strand_id
1 'polypeptide(L)'
;MWFANKHNDGVMFPDHFKPFPHPALALTDIMAQIECCIDEWVTGTCMDVAFTIQEYRGMFESHLNCLREFEEATKQYRVLSGICNKIYEAGRFVATFVRLSLELTATCP
;
A
#
# COMPACT_ATOMS: atom_id res chain seq x y z
N MET A 1 1.17 4.83 5.61
CA MET A 1 2.38 4.16 5.06
C MET A 1 2.78 2.98 5.95
N TRP A 2 2.67 1.74 5.48
CA TRP A 2 2.80 0.52 6.33
C TRP A 2 4.24 0.02 6.56
N PHE A 3 5.22 0.46 5.77
CA PHE A 3 6.61 0.00 5.83
C PHE A 3 7.65 1.13 5.83
N ALA A 4 7.28 2.36 6.22
CA ALA A 4 8.21 3.49 6.20
C ALA A 4 9.29 3.40 7.29
N ASN A 5 9.02 2.70 8.40
CA ASN A 5 9.98 2.45 9.46
C ASN A 5 9.67 1.13 10.20
N LYS A 6 10.58 0.72 11.10
CA LYS A 6 10.49 -0.54 11.87
C LYS A 6 9.34 -0.63 12.89
N HIS A 7 8.74 0.50 13.25
CA HIS A 7 7.62 0.58 14.20
C HIS A 7 6.27 0.65 13.50
N ASN A 8 6.25 0.72 12.17
CA ASN A 8 5.00 0.70 11.42
C ASN A 8 4.38 -0.70 11.46
N ASP A 9 3.05 -0.73 11.33
CA ASP A 9 2.24 -1.93 11.52
C ASP A 9 2.67 -3.11 10.64
N GLY A 10 3.10 -2.85 9.40
CA GLY A 10 3.58 -3.88 8.48
C GLY A 10 4.84 -4.60 8.95
N VAL A 11 5.62 -3.99 9.85
CA VAL A 11 6.82 -4.58 10.45
C VAL A 11 6.51 -5.22 11.80
N MET A 12 5.72 -4.53 12.63
CA MET A 12 5.40 -4.93 14.00
C MET A 12 4.44 -6.13 14.06
N PHE A 13 3.55 -6.26 13.08
CA PHE A 13 2.51 -7.29 13.06
C PHE A 13 2.63 -8.22 11.83
N PRO A 14 3.71 -9.01 11.71
CA PRO A 14 3.95 -9.86 10.55
C PRO A 14 2.80 -10.83 10.27
N ASP A 15 2.13 -11.34 11.30
CA ASP A 15 1.03 -12.30 11.17
C ASP A 15 -0.21 -11.72 10.49
N HIS A 16 -0.39 -10.39 10.54
CA HIS A 16 -1.50 -9.70 9.89
C HIS A 16 -1.13 -9.13 8.51
N PHE A 17 0.16 -9.05 8.19
CA PHE A 17 0.67 -8.43 6.97
C PHE A 17 1.37 -9.42 6.02
N LYS A 18 1.49 -10.70 6.37
CA LYS A 18 2.07 -11.75 5.52
C LYS A 18 1.03 -12.83 5.14
N PRO A 19 0.67 -12.98 3.85
CA PRO A 19 0.98 -12.10 2.72
C PRO A 19 0.30 -10.73 2.88
N PHE A 20 0.77 -9.71 2.13
CA PHE A 20 0.19 -8.36 2.24
C PHE A 20 -1.33 -8.39 2.04
N PRO A 21 -2.12 -7.80 2.95
CA PRO A 21 -3.55 -8.08 3.01
C PRO A 21 -4.29 -7.33 1.89
N HIS A 22 -5.27 -7.98 1.25
CA HIS A 22 -6.03 -7.40 0.14
C HIS A 22 -6.68 -6.04 0.44
N PRO A 23 -7.23 -5.77 1.64
CA PRO A 23 -7.71 -4.43 1.97
C PRO A 23 -6.59 -3.39 2.00
N ALA A 24 -5.40 -3.74 2.51
CA ALA A 24 -4.26 -2.85 2.44
C ALA A 24 -3.77 -2.71 1.00
N LEU A 25 -3.84 -3.76 0.18
CA LEU A 25 -3.57 -3.68 -1.24
C LEU A 25 -4.54 -2.74 -1.96
N ALA A 26 -5.84 -2.81 -1.67
CA ALA A 26 -6.87 -1.91 -2.20
C ALA A 26 -6.69 -0.45 -1.72
N LEU A 27 -6.15 -0.24 -0.51
CA LEU A 27 -5.82 1.09 0.02
C LEU A 27 -4.49 1.65 -0.51
N THR A 28 -3.49 0.78 -0.73
CA THR A 28 -2.26 1.11 -1.45
C THR A 28 -2.49 1.17 -2.94
N ASP A 29 -3.58 0.56 -3.41
CA ASP A 29 -3.89 0.53 -4.83
C ASP A 29 -4.02 1.97 -5.20
N ILE A 30 -3.13 2.24 -6.12
CA ILE A 30 -2.75 3.55 -6.53
C ILE A 30 -4.00 4.31 -6.99
N MET A 31 -5.10 3.65 -7.37
CA MET A 31 -6.34 4.27 -7.85
C MET A 31 -7.06 5.14 -6.82
N ALA A 32 -7.20 4.80 -5.54
CA ALA A 32 -7.92 5.71 -4.62
C ALA A 32 -7.12 6.98 -4.29
N GLN A 33 -5.80 6.87 -4.20
CA GLN A 33 -4.91 8.04 -4.02
C GLN A 33 -4.63 8.76 -5.34
N ILE A 34 -4.51 8.07 -6.47
CA ILE A 34 -4.33 8.67 -7.80
C ILE A 34 -5.61 9.32 -8.26
N GLU A 35 -6.79 8.73 -8.04
CA GLU A 35 -8.06 9.40 -8.32
C GLU A 35 -8.18 10.66 -7.47
N CYS A 36 -7.85 10.60 -6.17
CA CYS A 36 -7.74 11.81 -5.37
C CYS A 36 -6.76 12.83 -5.98
N CYS A 37 -5.54 12.41 -6.35
CA CYS A 37 -4.57 13.26 -7.03
C CYS A 37 -4.98 13.68 -8.45
N ILE A 38 -5.93 13.03 -9.12
CA ILE A 38 -6.49 13.43 -10.40
C ILE A 38 -7.62 14.44 -10.16
N ASP A 39 -8.43 14.20 -9.14
CA ASP A 39 -9.52 15.07 -8.68
C ASP A 39 -8.98 16.43 -8.22
N GLU A 40 -7.81 16.46 -7.58
CA GLU A 40 -7.06 17.69 -7.25
C GLU A 40 -6.85 18.60 -8.47
N TRP A 41 -6.83 18.06 -9.69
CA TRP A 41 -6.57 18.79 -10.92
C TRP A 41 -7.78 18.88 -11.85
N VAL A 42 -8.95 18.35 -11.45
CA VAL A 42 -10.14 18.26 -12.32
C VAL A 42 -10.63 19.63 -12.80
N THR A 43 -10.39 20.68 -12.02
CA THR A 43 -10.77 22.07 -12.32
C THR A 43 -9.73 22.83 -13.15
N GLY A 44 -8.58 22.21 -13.44
CA GLY A 44 -7.44 22.84 -14.12
C GLY A 44 -6.51 23.64 -13.18
N THR A 45 -6.80 23.68 -11.88
CA THR A 45 -5.97 24.27 -10.83
C THR A 45 -5.84 23.28 -9.68
N CYS A 46 -4.63 23.09 -9.16
CA CYS A 46 -4.39 22.21 -8.01
C CYS A 46 -5.18 22.69 -6.80
N MET A 47 -6.15 21.89 -6.35
CA MET A 47 -6.94 22.11 -5.14
C MET A 47 -6.61 21.03 -4.12
N ASP A 48 -6.52 21.40 -2.85
CA ASP A 48 -6.31 20.45 -1.75
C ASP A 48 -7.60 19.65 -1.54
N VAL A 49 -7.65 18.44 -2.11
CA VAL A 49 -8.77 17.51 -1.94
C VAL A 49 -8.41 16.58 -0.80
N ALA A 50 -9.09 16.75 0.34
CA ALA A 50 -8.89 15.87 1.48
C ALA A 50 -9.40 14.46 1.15
N PHE A 51 -8.53 13.45 1.25
CA PHE A 51 -8.95 12.06 1.14
C PHE A 51 -9.88 11.70 2.31
N THR A 52 -11.20 11.67 2.07
CA THR A 52 -12.18 11.28 3.09
C THR A 52 -12.71 9.88 2.85
N ILE A 53 -12.91 9.13 3.94
CA ILE A 53 -13.50 7.78 3.89
C ILE A 53 -14.90 7.82 3.26
N GLN A 54 -15.64 8.91 3.42
CA GLN A 54 -17.03 8.99 2.96
C GLN A 54 -17.12 9.09 1.42
N GLU A 55 -16.19 9.81 0.79
CA GLU A 55 -16.17 10.02 -0.66
C GLU A 55 -15.58 8.81 -1.39
N TYR A 56 -14.50 8.23 -0.85
CA TYR A 56 -13.75 7.17 -1.53
C TYR A 56 -14.17 5.74 -1.13
N ARG A 57 -15.08 5.56 -0.16
CA ARG A 57 -15.53 4.22 0.28
C ARG A 57 -16.09 3.39 -0.87
N GLY A 58 -16.96 3.97 -1.70
CA GLY A 58 -17.58 3.24 -2.80
C GLY A 58 -16.56 2.72 -3.81
N MET A 59 -15.55 3.53 -4.13
CA MET A 59 -14.46 3.15 -5.02
C MET A 59 -13.55 2.11 -4.38
N PHE A 60 -13.20 2.29 -3.10
CA PHE A 60 -12.46 1.28 -2.33
C PHE A 60 -13.14 -0.10 -2.33
N GLU A 61 -14.44 -0.15 -2.05
CA GLU A 61 -15.22 -1.39 -2.06
C GLU A 61 -15.27 -2.02 -3.47
N SER A 62 -15.40 -1.20 -4.52
CA SER A 62 -15.34 -1.64 -5.91
C SER A 62 -13.99 -2.27 -6.26
N HIS A 63 -12.88 -1.59 -5.92
CA HIS A 63 -11.53 -2.13 -6.15
C HIS A 63 -11.28 -3.41 -5.38
N LEU A 64 -11.74 -3.49 -4.13
CA LEU A 64 -11.64 -4.72 -3.34
C LEU A 64 -12.38 -5.88 -4.01
N ASN A 65 -13.55 -5.62 -4.61
CA ASN A 65 -14.27 -6.63 -5.37
C ASN A 65 -13.52 -7.03 -6.65
N CYS A 66 -12.94 -6.07 -7.38
CA CYS A 66 -12.11 -6.36 -8.56
C CYS A 66 -10.88 -7.22 -8.21
N LEU A 67 -10.20 -6.94 -7.09
CA LEU A 67 -9.09 -7.76 -6.61
C LEU A 67 -9.54 -9.19 -6.31
N ARG A 68 -10.71 -9.36 -5.70
CA ARG A 68 -11.28 -10.69 -5.41
C ARG A 68 -11.62 -11.46 -6.69
N GLU A 69 -12.20 -10.80 -7.68
CA GLU A 69 -12.49 -11.38 -8.99
C GLU A 69 -11.20 -11.76 -9.73
N PHE A 70 -10.18 -10.90 -9.67
CA PHE A 70 -8.86 -11.16 -10.24
C PHE A 70 -8.17 -12.34 -9.56
N GLU A 71 -8.27 -12.46 -8.22
CA GLU A 71 -7.73 -13.59 -7.48
C GLU A 71 -8.37 -14.90 -7.94
N GLU A 72 -9.70 -14.92 -8.08
CA GLU A 72 -10.41 -16.12 -8.51
C GLU A 72 -10.08 -16.47 -9.97
N ALA A 73 -10.02 -15.48 -10.87
CA ALA A 73 -9.65 -15.68 -12.27
C ALA A 73 -8.20 -16.16 -12.46
N THR A 74 -7.28 -15.73 -11.58
CA THR A 74 -5.84 -16.07 -11.65
C THR A 74 -5.41 -17.12 -10.64
N LYS A 75 -6.36 -17.76 -9.95
CA LYS A 75 -6.14 -18.69 -8.83
C LYS A 75 -5.15 -19.81 -9.14
N GLN A 76 -5.20 -20.34 -10.36
CA GLN A 76 -4.28 -21.39 -10.83
C GLN A 76 -2.82 -20.92 -10.91
N TYR A 77 -2.61 -19.65 -11.19
CA TYR A 77 -1.29 -19.02 -11.30
C TYR A 77 -0.85 -18.32 -10.01
N ARG A 78 -1.78 -18.13 -9.06
CA ARG A 78 -1.56 -17.45 -7.78
C ARG A 78 -0.89 -16.07 -7.94
N VAL A 79 -1.26 -15.34 -8.99
CA VAL A 79 -0.61 -14.07 -9.36
C VAL A 79 -0.75 -13.05 -8.23
N LEU A 80 -1.98 -12.84 -7.74
CA LEU A 80 -2.24 -11.86 -6.68
C LEU A 80 -1.48 -12.20 -5.39
N SER A 81 -1.50 -13.47 -4.98
CA SER A 81 -0.71 -13.95 -3.83
C SER A 81 0.80 -13.73 -4.02
N GLY A 82 1.31 -13.95 -5.24
CA GLY A 82 2.70 -13.67 -5.58
C GLY A 82 3.05 -12.18 -5.48
N ILE A 83 2.16 -11.31 -5.93
CA ILE A 83 2.31 -9.84 -5.82
C ILE A 83 2.30 -9.42 -4.34
N CYS A 84 1.29 -9.84 -3.56
CA CYS A 84 1.18 -9.51 -2.14
C CYS A 84 2.41 -9.95 -1.33
N ASN A 85 2.96 -11.13 -1.63
CA ASN A 85 4.20 -11.60 -1.00
C ASN A 85 5.40 -10.73 -1.38
N LYS A 86 5.56 -10.38 -2.67
CA LYS A 86 6.66 -9.51 -3.12
C LYS A 86 6.58 -8.12 -2.50
N ILE A 87 5.39 -7.53 -2.41
CA ILE A 87 5.16 -6.23 -1.77
C ILE A 87 5.57 -6.30 -0.29
N TYR A 88 5.13 -7.34 0.42
CA TYR A 88 5.48 -7.53 1.82
C TYR A 88 7.00 -7.64 2.03
N GLU A 89 7.67 -8.53 1.28
CA GLU A 89 9.11 -8.76 1.43
C GLU A 89 9.93 -7.51 1.04
N ALA A 90 9.54 -6.80 -0.03
CA ALA A 90 10.19 -5.55 -0.44
C ALA A 90 9.97 -4.43 0.60
N GLY A 91 8.75 -4.27 1.11
CA GLY A 91 8.43 -3.30 2.16
C GLY A 91 9.23 -3.56 3.44
N ARG A 92 9.31 -4.82 3.86
CA ARG A 92 10.13 -5.25 5.01
C ARG A 92 11.62 -4.99 4.79
N PHE A 93 12.14 -5.25 3.60
CA PHE A 93 13.52 -4.97 3.25
C PHE A 93 13.84 -3.48 3.38
N VAL A 94 13.01 -2.60 2.79
CA VAL A 94 13.17 -1.14 2.86
C VAL A 94 13.11 -0.65 4.31
N ALA A 95 12.11 -1.07 5.09
CA ALA A 95 11.97 -0.67 6.49
C ALA A 95 13.19 -1.05 7.35
N THR A 96 13.84 -2.17 7.00
CA THR A 96 15.04 -2.66 7.68
C THR A 96 16.30 -1.95 7.20
N PHE A 97 16.42 -1.68 5.89
CA PHE A 97 17.59 -1.03 5.28
C PHE A 97 17.67 0.46 5.59
N VAL A 98 16.53 1.18 5.64
CA VAL A 98 16.47 2.60 6.06
C VAL A 98 17.10 2.79 7.45
N ARG A 99 17.03 1.79 8.34
CA ARG A 99 17.71 1.80 9.64
C ARG A 99 19.23 1.68 9.53
N LEU A 100 19.74 0.78 8.68
CA LEU A 100 21.19 0.62 8.48
C LEU A 100 21.82 1.93 8.02
N SER A 101 21.17 2.61 7.07
CA SER A 101 21.62 3.91 6.57
C SER A 101 21.61 5.00 7.65
N LEU A 102 20.57 5.04 8.50
CA LEU A 102 20.46 6.02 9.61
C LEU A 102 21.42 5.72 10.78
N GLU A 103 21.70 4.46 11.10
CA GLU A 103 22.69 4.09 12.13
C GLU A 103 24.13 4.31 11.65
N LEU A 104 24.41 4.11 10.35
CA LEU A 104 25.71 4.42 9.72
C LEU A 104 25.99 5.93 9.66
N THR A 105 24.97 6.77 9.46
CA THR A 105 25.17 8.24 9.49
C THR A 105 25.25 8.80 10.90
N ALA A 106 24.60 8.17 11.89
CA ALA A 106 24.66 8.58 13.29
C ALA A 106 25.96 8.14 14.02
N THR A 107 26.78 7.30 13.39
CA THR A 107 28.05 6.78 13.96
C THR A 107 29.30 7.38 13.31
N CYS A 108 29.17 8.25 12.32
CA CYS A 108 30.28 9.07 11.84
C CYS A 108 30.42 10.34 12.71
N PRO A 109 31.58 10.55 13.37
CA PRO A 109 31.85 11.74 14.19
C PRO A 109 32.02 13.02 13.37
#